data_AF-A0A2E6TYB2-F1
#
_entry.id   AF-A0A2E6TYB2-F1
#
_cell.length_a   1.000
_cell.length_b   1.000
_cell.length_c   1.000
_cell.angle_alpha   90.00
_cell.angle_beta   90.00
_cell.angle_gamma   90.00
#
_symmetry.space_group_name_H-M   'P 1'
#
loop_
_entity.id
_entity.type
_entity.pdbx_description
1 polymer ?
#
loop_
_entity_poly.entity_id
_entity_poly.type
_entity_poly.pdbx_seq_one_letter_code
_entity_poly.pdbx_strand_id
1 'polypeptide(L)' 'MSYNGWKNHATWNVALWIGNDEGLYNFARECENYHDFACQMRDCFESTETPDRVAWNDSGLDYERLDELIEELK' A
#
# COMPACT_ATOMS: atom_id res chain seq x y z
N MET A 1 20.98 -3.63 3.74
CA MET A 1 19.60 -3.55 4.28
C MET A 1 18.72 -4.44 3.42
N SER A 2 18.07 -5.45 4.00
CA SER A 2 17.02 -6.21 3.30
C SER A 2 15.68 -5.76 3.84
N TYR A 3 14.87 -5.07 3.04
CA TYR A 3 13.52 -4.66 3.43
C TYR A 3 12.55 -5.85 3.32
N ASN A 4 12.92 -7.03 3.84
CA ASN A 4 12.16 -8.27 3.70
C ASN A 4 11.82 -8.68 2.25
N GLY A 5 12.75 -8.46 1.31
CA GLY A 5 12.54 -8.77 -0.11
C GLY A 5 11.90 -7.64 -0.92
N TRP A 6 11.52 -6.54 -0.28
CA TRP A 6 11.00 -5.35 -0.95
C TRP A 6 12.13 -4.43 -1.45
N LYS A 7 11.87 -3.72 -2.55
CA LYS A 7 12.84 -2.88 -3.26
C LYS A 7 13.38 -1.72 -2.42
N ASN A 8 12.54 -1.13 -1.56
CA ASN A 8 12.92 -0.01 -0.70
C ASN A 8 12.04 0.06 0.56
N HIS A 9 12.44 0.93 1.49
CA HIS A 9 11.73 1.16 2.76
C HIS A 9 10.29 1.62 2.56
N ALA A 10 10.03 2.53 1.61
CA ALA A 10 8.71 3.09 1.37
C ALA A 10 7.72 1.99 0.96
N THR A 11 8.11 1.14 0.01
CA THR A 11 7.28 0.03 -0.47
C THR A 11 7.03 -0.99 0.63
N TRP A 12 8.05 -1.33 1.42
CA TRP A 12 7.88 -2.21 2.58
C TRP A 12 6.93 -1.63 3.63
N ASN A 13 7.04 -0.33 3.92
CA ASN A 13 6.21 0.34 4.91
C ASN A 13 4.73 0.32 4.50
N VAL A 14 4.43 0.65 3.24
CA VAL A 14 3.08 0.56 2.68
C VAL A 14 2.54 -0.87 2.79
N ALA A 15 3.30 -1.86 2.33
CA ALA A 15 2.90 -3.26 2.39
C ALA A 15 2.66 -3.75 3.83
N LEU A 16 3.47 -3.28 4.79
CA LEU A 16 3.32 -3.59 6.20
C LEU A 16 1.97 -3.07 6.74
N TRP A 17 1.61 -1.82 6.43
CA TRP A 17 0.35 -1.23 6.89
C TRP A 17 -0.86 -1.92 6.29
N ILE A 18 -0.83 -2.21 4.98
CA ILE A 18 -1.89 -2.95 4.30
C ILE A 18 -2.07 -4.36 4.91
N GLY A 19 -0.97 -5.03 5.25
CA GLY A 19 -1.03 -6.39 5.80
C GLY A 19 -1.37 -6.48 7.30
N ASN A 20 -1.05 -5.45 8.09
CA ASN A 20 -1.20 -5.49 9.55
C ASN A 20 -2.46 -4.79 10.07
N ASP A 21 -2.99 -3.81 9.34
CA ASP A 21 -4.21 -3.13 9.74
C ASP A 21 -5.42 -3.83 9.12
N GLU A 22 -6.34 -4.33 9.94
CA GLU A 22 -7.51 -5.08 9.47
C GLU A 22 -8.42 -4.24 8.55
N GLY A 23 -8.52 -2.93 8.80
CA GLY A 23 -9.30 -2.02 7.97
C GLY A 23 -8.68 -1.86 6.59
N LEU A 24 -7.38 -1.55 6.54
CA LEU A 24 -6.63 -1.43 5.28
C LEU A 24 -6.56 -2.76 4.53
N TYR A 25 -6.40 -3.87 5.23
CA TYR A 25 -6.37 -5.21 4.64
C TYR A 25 -7.68 -5.51 3.92
N ASN A 26 -8.82 -5.36 4.60
CA ASN A 26 -10.12 -5.61 3.99
C ASN A 26 -10.42 -4.62 2.86
N PHE A 27 -9.98 -3.37 3.00
CA PHE A 27 -10.15 -2.36 1.97
C PHE A 27 -9.32 -2.65 0.71
N ALA A 28 -8.05 -3.03 0.87
CA ALA A 28 -7.16 -3.39 -0.23
C ALA A 28 -7.68 -4.60 -1.02
N ARG A 29 -8.36 -5.55 -0.36
CA ARG A 29 -8.96 -6.73 -1.01
C ARG A 29 -10.12 -6.39 -1.95
N GLU A 30 -10.83 -5.30 -1.68
CA GLU A 30 -11.92 -4.80 -2.52
C GLU A 30 -11.41 -3.94 -3.69
N CYS A 31 -10.13 -3.55 -3.68
CA CYS A 31 -9.53 -2.74 -4.74
C CYS A 31 -9.08 -3.61 -5.92
N GLU A 32 -9.11 -3.04 -7.13
CA GLU A 32 -8.63 -3.76 -8.32
C GLU A 32 -7.11 -3.91 -8.33
N ASN A 33 -6.40 -2.84 -7.98
CA ASN A 33 -4.94 -2.71 -7.98
C ASN A 33 -4.50 -1.65 -6.94
N TYR A 34 -3.20 -1.49 -6.72
CA TYR A 34 -2.67 -0.54 -5.74
C TYR A 34 -2.97 0.92 -6.10
N HIS A 35 -3.01 1.25 -7.39
CA HIS A 35 -3.36 2.61 -7.83
C HIS A 35 -4.79 2.98 -7.40
N ASP A 36 -5.74 2.07 -7.57
CA ASP A 36 -7.12 2.22 -7.10
C ASP A 36 -7.18 2.37 -5.58
N PHE A 37 -6.46 1.53 -4.83
CA PHE A 37 -6.32 1.67 -3.38
C PHE A 37 -5.82 3.07 -2.97
N ALA A 38 -4.73 3.54 -3.58
CA ALA A 38 -4.15 4.85 -3.25
C ALA A 38 -5.09 6.02 -3.61
N CYS A 39 -5.85 5.90 -4.71
CA CYS A 39 -6.85 6.90 -5.09
C CYS A 39 -8.00 6.93 -4.07
N GLN A 40 -8.53 5.78 -3.70
CA GLN A 40 -9.64 5.72 -2.76
C GLN A 40 -9.22 6.08 -1.32
N MET A 41 -7.98 5.78 -0.90
CA MET A 41 -7.42 6.27 0.38
C MET A 41 -7.48 7.81 0.45
N ARG A 42 -7.17 8.49 -0.65
CA ARG A 42 -7.29 9.95 -0.73
C ARG A 42 -8.75 10.41 -0.79
N ASP A 43 -9.54 9.82 -1.67
CA ASP A 43 -10.86 10.35 -2.04
C ASP A 43 -11.97 9.94 -1.05
N CYS A 44 -11.85 8.79 -0.39
CA CYS A 44 -12.83 8.28 0.57
C CYS A 44 -12.41 8.47 2.04
N PHE A 45 -11.11 8.36 2.35
CA PHE A 45 -10.60 8.39 3.72
C PHE A 45 -9.81 9.66 4.07
N GLU A 46 -9.65 10.58 3.11
CA GLU A 46 -8.84 11.79 3.27
C GLU A 46 -7.41 11.51 3.79
N SER A 47 -6.89 10.29 3.52
CA SER A 47 -5.60 9.82 3.96
C SER A 47 -4.60 9.85 2.80
N THR A 48 -3.53 10.61 2.95
CA THR A 48 -2.49 10.76 1.90
C THR A 48 -1.21 10.00 2.20
N GLU A 49 -1.01 9.57 3.45
CA GLU A 49 0.20 8.88 3.90
C GLU A 49 -0.08 7.84 4.97
N THR A 50 0.83 6.88 5.10
CA THR A 50 0.89 5.94 6.22
C THR A 50 1.16 6.70 7.53
N PRO A 51 0.84 6.12 8.70
CA PRO A 51 1.23 6.69 9.99
C PRO A 51 2.74 6.95 10.15
N ASP A 52 3.58 6.26 9.36
CA ASP A 52 5.03 6.45 9.31
C ASP A 52 5.48 7.52 8.30
N ARG A 53 4.54 8.33 7.79
CA ARG A 53 4.76 9.45 6.85
C ARG A 53 5.32 9.01 5.50
N VAL A 54 4.86 7.86 5.01
CA VAL A 54 5.11 7.42 3.63
C VAL A 54 3.86 7.71 2.81
N ALA A 55 3.97 8.55 1.79
CA ALA A 55 2.83 8.88 0.95
C ALA A 55 2.35 7.62 0.18
N TRP A 56 1.03 7.41 0.11
CA TRP A 56 0.47 6.27 -0.62
C TRP A 56 0.77 6.32 -2.12
N ASN A 57 1.05 7.52 -2.64
CA ASN A 57 1.42 7.78 -4.03
C ASN A 57 2.88 8.22 -4.21
N ASP A 58 3.77 7.84 -3.28
CA ASP A 58 5.18 8.19 -3.38
C ASP A 58 5.79 7.63 -4.70
N SER A 59 6.53 8.48 -5.41
CA SER A 59 7.13 8.13 -6.71
C SER A 59 8.21 7.04 -6.62
N GLY A 60 8.73 6.81 -5.42
CA GLY A 60 9.70 5.76 -5.10
C GLY A 60 9.05 4.41 -4.80
N LEU A 61 7.72 4.29 -4.72
CA LEU A 61 7.05 3.02 -4.50
C LEU A 61 7.25 2.07 -5.68
N ASP A 62 7.35 0.79 -5.37
CA ASP A 62 7.29 -0.28 -6.37
C ASP A 62 5.83 -0.66 -6.62
N TYR A 63 5.18 0.07 -7.52
CA TYR A 63 3.77 -0.13 -7.86
C TYR A 63 3.50 -1.55 -8.38
N GLU A 64 4.39 -2.12 -9.19
CA GLU A 64 4.23 -3.48 -9.71
C GLU A 64 4.17 -4.51 -8.58
N ARG A 65 5.08 -4.40 -7.60
CA ARG A 65 5.07 -5.33 -6.46
C ARG A 65 3.90 -5.08 -5.49
N LEU A 66 3.40 -3.86 -5.39
CA LEU A 66 2.22 -3.54 -4.60
C LEU A 66 0.91 -4.01 -5.29
N ASP A 67 0.86 -3.98 -6.61
CA ASP A 67 -0.23 -4.59 -7.38
C ASP A 67 -0.25 -6.11 -7.16
N GLU A 68 0.92 -6.77 -7.21
CA GLU A 68 1.03 -8.19 -6.86
C GLU A 68 0.55 -8.47 -5.43
N LEU A 69 0.86 -7.60 -4.47
CA LEU A 69 0.33 -7.70 -3.11
C LEU A 69 -1.20 -7.63 -3.09
N ILE A 70 -1.81 -6.66 -3.79
CA ILE A 70 -3.28 -6.53 -3.84
C ILE A 70 -3.91 -7.81 -4.44
N GLU A 71 -3.33 -8.36 -5.50
CA GLU A 71 -3.77 -9.63 -6.09
C GLU A 71 -3.60 -10.82 -5.13
N GLU A 72 -2.51 -10.88 -4.36
CA GLU A 72 -2.25 -11.91 -3.34
C GLU A 72 -3.28 -11.87 -2.18
N LEU A 73 -3.91 -10.72 -1.93
CA LEU A 73 -4.85 -10.51 -0.83
C LEU A 73 -6.27 -10.99 -1.15
N LYS A 74 -6.65 -11.08 -2.43
CA LYS A 74 -8.01 -11.47 -2.87
C LYS A 74 -8.39 -12.86 -2.35
#